data_AF-A0A954YG44-F1
#
_entry.id   AF-A0A954YG44-F1
#
_cell.length_a   1.000
_cell.length_b   1.000
_cell.length_c   1.000
_cell.angle_alpha   90.00
_cell.angle_beta   90.00
_cell.angle_gamma   90.00
#
_symmetry.space_group_name_H-M   'P 1'
#
loop_
_entity.id
_entity.type
_entity.pdbx_description
1 polymer ?
#
loop_
_entity_poly.entity_id
_entity_poly.type
_entity_poly.pdbx_seq_one_letter_code
_entity_poly.pdbx_strand_id
1 'polypeptide(L)' 'EYLKLMAKMHEATIAALDKTPDADLDKPGPEQMRQIAPTVGALFAMIGNHEMMHVGQFAASRRKLGKPVKI' A
#
# COMPACT_ATOMS: atom_id res chain seq x y z
N GLU A 1 -16.69 -2.43 -8.85
CA GLU A 1 -16.17 -3.50 -7.98
C GLU A 1 -14.80 -3.16 -7.40
N TYR A 2 -13.78 -2.94 -8.23
CA TYR A 2 -12.41 -2.64 -7.78
C TYR A 2 -12.26 -1.43 -6.84
N LEU A 3 -12.94 -0.31 -7.10
CA LEU A 3 -12.87 0.86 -6.20
C LEU A 3 -13.46 0.57 -4.81
N LYS A 4 -14.52 -0.25 -4.75
CA LYS A 4 -15.11 -0.68 -3.46
C LYS A 4 -14.15 -1.62 -2.72
N LEU A 5 -13.50 -2.52 -3.46
CA LEU A 5 -12.49 -3.41 -2.88
C LEU A 5 -11.27 -2.63 -2.37
N MET A 6 -10.80 -1.64 -3.13
CA MET A 6 -9.71 -0.75 -2.74
C MET A 6 -10.04 0.00 -1.44
N ALA A 7 -11.23 0.60 -1.35
CA ALA A 7 -11.67 1.27 -0.11
C ALA A 7 -11.71 0.29 1.08
N LYS A 8 -12.29 -0.91 0.89
CA LYS A 8 -12.32 -1.95 1.91
C LYS A 8 -10.91 -2.37 2.36
N MET A 9 -9.97 -2.47 1.43
CA MET A 9 -8.58 -2.85 1.75
C MET A 9 -7.86 -1.74 2.50
N HIS A 10 -8.04 -0.49 2.08
CA HIS A 10 -7.49 0.66 2.78
C HIS A 10 -7.98 0.72 4.24
N GLU A 11 -9.30 0.63 4.46
CA GLU A 11 -9.89 0.60 5.79
C GLU A 11 -9.34 -0.56 6.64
N ALA A 12 -9.21 -1.76 6.06
CA ALA A 12 -8.65 -2.91 6.76
C ALA A 12 -7.17 -2.73 7.12
N THR A 13 -6.37 -2.13 6.23
CA THR A 13 -4.95 -1.84 6.50
C THR A 13 -4.79 -0.82 7.62
N ILE A 14 -5.57 0.26 7.62
CA ILE A 14 -5.54 1.26 8.69
C ILE A 14 -5.99 0.65 10.01
N ALA A 15 -7.10 -0.09 10.02
CA ALA A 15 -7.59 -0.75 11.24
C ALA A 15 -6.61 -1.81 11.78
N ALA A 16 -5.80 -2.43 10.93
CA ALA A 16 -4.73 -3.34 11.35
C ALA A 16 -3.53 -2.57 11.94
N LEU A 17 -3.16 -1.44 11.34
CA LEU A 17 -2.10 -0.57 11.84
C LEU A 17 -2.47 -0.01 13.23
N ASP A 18 -3.68 0.51 13.40
CA ASP A 18 -4.16 1.07 14.67
C ASP A 18 -4.17 0.05 15.82
N LYS A 19 -4.30 -1.24 15.50
CA LYS A 19 -4.28 -2.35 16.47
C LYS A 19 -2.88 -2.90 16.72
N THR A 20 -1.89 -2.46 15.96
CA THR A 20 -0.51 -2.91 16.09
C THR A 20 0.20 -2.03 17.13
N PRO A 21 0.68 -2.57 18.25
CA PRO A 21 1.47 -1.80 19.20
C PRO A 21 2.73 -1.22 18.53
N ASP A 22 3.15 -0.01 18.89
CA ASP A 22 4.35 0.62 18.32
C ASP A 22 5.60 -0.28 18.45
N ALA A 23 5.76 -0.93 19.61
CA ALA A 23 6.87 -1.86 19.87
C ALA A 23 6.87 -3.10 18.94
N ASP A 24 5.73 -3.40 18.31
CA ASP A 24 5.60 -4.51 17.37
C ASP A 24 5.99 -4.12 15.95
N LEU A 25 6.07 -2.82 15.63
CA LEU A 25 6.47 -2.33 14.30
C LEU A 25 7.92 -2.71 13.96
N ASP A 26 8.78 -2.86 14.97
CA ASP A 26 10.18 -3.27 14.79
C ASP A 26 10.37 -4.79 14.71
N LYS A 27 9.32 -5.58 14.96
CA LYS A 27 9.40 -7.05 14.85
C LYS A 27 9.63 -7.47 13.40
N PRO A 28 10.28 -8.62 13.16
CA PRO A 28 10.47 -9.15 11.81
C PRO A 28 9.14 -9.30 11.07
N GLY A 29 9.10 -8.86 9.81
CA GLY A 29 7.96 -9.08 8.93
C GLY A 29 7.74 -10.56 8.59
N PRO A 30 6.61 -10.90 7.94
CA PRO A 30 6.33 -12.26 7.47
C PRO A 30 7.49 -12.80 6.63
N GLU A 31 7.83 -14.08 6.81
CA GLU A 31 9.04 -14.68 6.23
C GLU A 31 9.12 -14.50 4.71
N GLN A 32 8.01 -14.71 4.01
CA GLN A 32 7.90 -14.59 2.55
C GLN A 32 8.07 -13.14 2.07
N MET A 33 7.82 -12.15 2.94
CA MET A 33 7.87 -10.73 2.61
C MET A 33 9.14 -10.05 3.14
N ARG A 34 9.94 -10.74 3.95
CA ARG A 34 11.03 -10.14 4.73
C ARG A 34 12.15 -9.52 3.87
N GLN A 35 12.31 -9.98 2.63
CA GLN A 35 13.24 -9.40 1.66
C GLN A 35 12.79 -8.01 1.14
N ILE A 36 11.49 -7.75 1.14
CA ILE A 36 10.89 -6.50 0.64
C ILE A 36 10.53 -5.57 1.82
N ALA A 37 10.01 -6.15 2.89
CA ALA A 37 9.58 -5.49 4.10
C ALA A 37 10.18 -6.20 5.32
N PRO A 38 11.39 -5.78 5.77
CA PRO A 38 12.12 -6.49 6.83
C PRO A 38 11.40 -6.51 8.19
N THR A 39 10.61 -5.48 8.49
CA THR A 39 9.83 -5.34 9.73
C THR A 39 8.33 -5.20 9.46
N VAL A 40 7.51 -5.36 10.51
CA VAL A 40 6.05 -5.12 10.43
C VAL A 40 5.75 -3.68 10.02
N GLY A 41 6.47 -2.70 10.57
CA GLY A 41 6.33 -1.30 10.18
C GLY A 41 6.72 -1.06 8.71
N ALA A 42 7.81 -1.68 8.26
CA ALA A 42 8.21 -1.63 6.86
C ALA A 42 7.15 -2.25 5.93
N LEU A 43 6.41 -3.27 6.39
CA LEU A 43 5.31 -3.87 5.63
C LEU A 43 4.15 -2.89 5.43
N PHE A 44 3.71 -2.21 6.50
CA PHE A 44 2.68 -1.17 6.38
C PHE A 44 3.11 -0.02 5.47
N ALA A 45 4.35 0.45 5.61
CA ALA A 45 4.90 1.48 4.72
C ALA A 45 4.97 1.01 3.26
N MET A 46 5.35 -0.25 3.03
CA MET A 46 5.39 -0.85 1.69
C MET A 46 4.02 -0.85 1.03
N ILE A 47 2.95 -1.20 1.74
CA ILE A 47 1.58 -1.22 1.19
C ILE A 47 1.22 0.15 0.61
N GLY A 48 1.41 1.23 1.38
CA GLY A 48 1.09 2.59 0.91
C GLY A 48 2.01 3.08 -0.21
N ASN A 49 3.32 2.85 -0.10
CA ASN A 49 4.28 3.25 -1.13
C ASN A 49 4.06 2.51 -2.46
N HIS A 50 3.68 1.24 -2.39
CA HIS A 50 3.38 0.41 -3.56
C HIS A 50 2.15 0.92 -4.31
N GLU A 51 1.12 1.35 -3.60
CA GLU A 51 -0.06 1.99 -4.19
C GLU A 51 0.33 3.27 -4.94
N MET A 52 1.14 4.14 -4.31
CA MET A 52 1.63 5.37 -4.92
C MET A 52 2.51 5.13 -6.16
N MET A 53 3.30 4.06 -6.17
CA MET A 53 4.04 3.64 -7.36
C MET A 53 3.08 3.34 -8.53
N HIS A 54 1.98 2.61 -8.28
CA HIS A 54 0.97 2.32 -9.30
C HIS A 54 0.20 3.57 -9.76
N VAL A 55 -0.06 4.53 -8.86
CA VAL A 55 -0.62 5.84 -9.24
C VAL A 55 0.22 6.51 -10.33
N GLY A 56 1.56 6.47 -10.23
CA GLY A 56 2.47 6.97 -11.26
C GLY A 56 2.31 6.25 -12.61
N GLN A 57 2.14 4.93 -12.59
CA GLN A 57 1.93 4.12 -13.81
C GLN A 57 0.59 4.44 -14.49
N PHE A 58 -0.48 4.64 -13.70
CA PHE A 58 -1.78 5.07 -14.22
C PHE A 58 -1.70 6.47 -14.83
N ALA A 59 -1.04 7.41 -14.15
CA ALA A 59 -0.84 8.76 -14.66
C ALA A 59 -0.13 8.75 -16.03
N ALA A 60 0.94 7.96 -16.17
CA ALA A 60 1.66 7.81 -17.43
C ALA A 60 0.77 7.23 -18.54
N SER A 61 0.02 6.16 -18.24
CA SER A 61 -0.90 5.53 -19.19
C SER A 61 -1.99 6.49 -19.67
N ARG A 62 -2.56 7.29 -18.76
CA ARG A 62 -3.59 8.27 -19.10
C ARG A 62 -3.05 9.38 -20.00
N ARG A 63 -1.85 9.90 -19.72
CA ARG A 63 -1.19 10.89 -20.60
C ARG A 63 -0.99 10.35 -22.01
N LYS A 64 -0.49 9.12 -22.15
CA LYS A 64 -0.28 8.48 -23.47
C LYS A 64 -1.57 8.34 -24.28
N LEU A 65 -2.71 8.16 -23.61
CA LEU A 65 -4.03 8.04 -24.23
C LEU A 65 -4.76 9.38 -24.42
N GLY A 66 -4.11 10.52 -24.13
CA GLY A 66 -4.74 11.84 -24.18
C GLY A 66 -5.87 12.04 -23.15
N LYS A 67 -5.90 11.22 -22.08
CA LYS A 67 -6.93 11.30 -21.03
C LYS A 67 -6.48 12.26 -19.92
N PRO A 68 -7.40 13.06 -19.33
CA PRO A 68 -7.07 13.92 -18.19
C PRO A 68 -6.50 13.11 -17.03
N VAL A 69 -5.45 13.57 -16.36
CA VAL A 69 -4.92 12.91 -15.16
C VAL A 69 -5.74 13.38 -13.95
N LYS A 70 -6.93 12.76 -13.80
CA LYS A 70 -7.72 12.81 -12.57
C LYS A 70 -7.50 11.45 -11.88
N ILE A 71 -6.95 11.49 -10.68
CA ILE A 71 -6.62 10.31 -9.87
C ILE A 71 -7.36 10.48 -8.55
#